data_AF-A0A0P9EJ77-F1
#
_entry.id   AF-A0A0P9EJ77-F1
#
_cell.length_a   1.000
_cell.length_b   1.000
_cell.length_c   1.000
_cell.angle_alpha   90.00
_cell.angle_beta   90.00
_cell.angle_gamma   90.00
#
_symmetry.space_group_name_H-M   'P 1'
#
loop_
_entity.id
_entity.type
_entity.pdbx_description
1 polymer ?
#
loop_
_entity_poly.entity_id
_entity_poly.type
_entity_poly.pdbx_seq_one_letter_code
_entity_poly.pdbx_strand_id
1 'polypeptide(L)'
;MPFTLRSASSRAVEPSAPDVSSNIQPRRVPEDVVFKVIECCDDLAHNRTATLLSLCRLSKRYRPLAESLLYSHVSLCAYNGVRSGTALHTLLWYPRLRASVKSVKLGLDDAALVQEPAIALLLGDLHNVDAIETDYIGMALLKLLSSPRVRIRRFKTWPGRASVLSPREKSTRLSLAVDEHLDPGLFGPLTAPFVHQLVGLRLPLWHDLAGLNLGACYRLEHLTFAVSPIRGAAPYDSVFQAAVVALGVASSLPFLKSFAVSGTLSVFNPMRSASLDRFEPMRPHQVAPTAKTLLYAIPRQIQHISLVTNAFHPADVAVYLMSSYRPAGLRTLRVGDEVGHGLGEIRRDETGPHGGLRAALEAAAVEVTTVA
;
A
#
# COMPACT_ATOMS: atom_id res chain seq x y z
N MET A 1 -83.13 -30.38 62.14
CA MET A 1 -84.13 -29.31 61.86
C MET A 1 -83.37 -28.01 61.65
N PRO A 2 -83.67 -27.12 60.69
CA PRO A 2 -84.37 -27.23 59.38
C PRO A 2 -83.41 -26.87 58.19
N PHE A 3 -83.53 -27.40 56.96
CA PHE A 3 -84.40 -27.07 55.80
C PHE A 3 -84.46 -25.61 55.32
N THR A 4 -83.95 -25.35 54.10
CA THR A 4 -84.58 -24.64 52.92
C THR A 4 -83.51 -24.46 51.82
N LEU A 5 -83.56 -25.06 50.60
CA LEU A 5 -84.42 -24.90 49.39
C LEU A 5 -84.26 -23.61 48.56
N ARG A 6 -83.97 -23.81 47.26
CA ARG A 6 -84.13 -22.95 46.06
C ARG A 6 -83.09 -21.81 45.91
N SER A 7 -82.65 -21.39 44.73
CA SER A 7 -83.27 -21.39 43.39
C SER A 7 -82.21 -21.32 42.30
N ALA A 8 -82.49 -21.94 41.16
CA ALA A 8 -81.79 -21.73 39.89
C ALA A 8 -81.97 -20.27 39.40
N SER A 9 -80.94 -19.75 38.73
CA SER A 9 -81.08 -18.64 37.77
C SER A 9 -80.13 -18.89 36.59
N SER A 10 -80.76 -19.26 35.49
CA SER A 10 -80.21 -19.30 34.14
C SER A 10 -79.65 -17.92 33.77
N ARG A 11 -78.37 -17.85 33.41
CA ARG A 11 -77.80 -16.73 32.68
C ARG A 11 -77.16 -17.25 31.40
N ALA A 12 -77.52 -16.54 30.33
CA ALA A 12 -77.28 -16.85 28.95
C ALA A 12 -75.78 -17.01 28.63
N VAL A 13 -75.50 -18.02 27.81
CA VAL A 13 -74.22 -18.19 27.11
C VAL A 13 -74.13 -17.06 26.08
N GLU A 14 -73.28 -16.06 26.35
CA GLU A 14 -72.83 -15.11 25.33
C GLU A 14 -71.99 -15.88 24.28
N PRO A 15 -72.23 -15.69 22.99
CA PRO A 15 -71.41 -16.28 21.95
C PRO A 15 -70.03 -15.62 21.98
N SER A 16 -69.04 -16.41 22.40
CA SER A 16 -67.62 -16.15 22.24
C SER A 16 -67.32 -15.66 20.83
N ALA A 17 -66.76 -14.45 20.73
CA ALA A 17 -66.25 -13.88 19.50
C ALA A 17 -65.26 -14.86 18.83
N PRO A 18 -65.29 -15.00 17.49
CA PRO A 18 -64.30 -15.79 16.80
C PRO A 18 -62.93 -15.14 17.00
N ASP A 19 -62.00 -15.92 17.56
CA ASP A 19 -60.58 -15.61 17.61
C ASP A 19 -60.09 -15.48 16.15
N VAL A 20 -60.12 -14.27 15.61
CA VAL A 20 -59.48 -13.93 14.34
C VAL A 20 -57.99 -13.86 14.62
N SER A 21 -57.40 -15.03 14.83
CA SER A 21 -55.97 -15.27 14.68
C SER A 21 -55.66 -15.08 13.21
N SER A 22 -55.53 -13.82 12.81
CA SER A 22 -55.10 -13.41 11.48
C SER A 22 -53.78 -14.12 11.20
N ASN A 23 -53.87 -15.12 10.34
CA ASN A 23 -52.76 -15.87 9.78
C ASN A 23 -52.01 -14.91 8.83
N ILE A 24 -51.33 -13.92 9.42
CA ILE A 24 -50.50 -12.97 8.70
C ILE A 24 -49.30 -13.78 8.22
N GLN A 25 -49.41 -14.32 7.01
CA GLN A 25 -48.25 -14.89 6.35
C GLN A 25 -47.15 -13.82 6.35
N PRO A 26 -45.94 -14.14 6.82
CA PRO A 26 -44.85 -13.19 6.85
C PRO A 26 -44.65 -12.66 5.42
N ARG A 27 -44.86 -11.36 5.24
CA ARG A 27 -44.66 -10.69 3.95
C ARG A 27 -43.24 -11.00 3.50
N ARG A 28 -43.11 -11.71 2.37
CA ARG A 28 -41.80 -12.03 1.80
C ARG A 28 -41.13 -10.73 1.39
N VAL A 29 -39.94 -10.49 1.94
CA VAL A 29 -39.09 -9.37 1.52
C VAL A 29 -38.65 -9.62 0.08
N PRO A 30 -38.74 -8.62 -0.81
CA PRO A 30 -38.23 -8.72 -2.17
C PRO A 30 -36.74 -9.09 -2.20
N GLU A 31 -36.34 -9.91 -3.17
CA GLU A 31 -34.98 -10.47 -3.22
C GLU A 31 -33.90 -9.44 -3.48
N ASP A 32 -34.21 -8.43 -4.29
CA ASP A 32 -33.36 -7.30 -4.57
C ASP A 32 -33.03 -6.52 -3.29
N VAL A 33 -33.99 -6.40 -2.36
CA VAL A 33 -33.76 -5.78 -1.06
C VAL A 33 -32.84 -6.66 -0.21
N VAL A 34 -33.06 -7.97 -0.18
CA VAL A 34 -32.18 -8.89 0.56
C VAL A 34 -30.76 -8.88 -0.01
N PHE A 35 -30.58 -8.88 -1.33
CA PHE A 35 -29.26 -8.80 -1.95
C PHE A 35 -28.54 -7.50 -1.63
N LYS A 36 -29.24 -6.35 -1.66
CA LYS A 36 -28.67 -5.07 -1.21
C LYS A 36 -28.21 -5.12 0.25
N VAL A 37 -28.99 -5.75 1.13
CA VAL A 37 -28.60 -5.91 2.55
C VAL A 37 -27.33 -6.77 2.68
N ILE A 38 -27.21 -7.84 1.89
CA ILE A 38 -26.02 -8.69 1.90
C ILE A 38 -24.81 -7.92 1.35
N GLU A 39 -24.97 -7.12 0.29
CA GLU A 39 -23.91 -6.26 -0.26
C GLU A 39 -23.43 -5.22 0.76
N CYS A 40 -24.34 -4.60 1.52
CA CYS A 40 -24.01 -3.69 2.61
C CYS A 40 -23.25 -4.35 3.78
N CYS A 41 -23.16 -5.69 3.82
CA CYS A 41 -22.37 -6.37 4.87
C CYS A 41 -20.86 -6.11 4.73
N ASP A 42 -20.38 -5.68 3.56
CA ASP A 42 -18.97 -5.28 3.39
C ASP A 42 -18.59 -4.05 4.23
N ASP A 43 -19.56 -3.19 4.56
CA ASP A 43 -19.35 -2.00 5.40
C ASP A 43 -19.29 -2.34 6.91
N LEU A 44 -19.63 -3.57 7.31
CA LEU A 44 -19.68 -4.00 8.71
C LEU A 44 -18.31 -4.47 9.21
N ALA A 45 -17.37 -3.55 9.41
CA ALA A 45 -15.97 -3.86 9.77
C ALA A 45 -15.76 -5.08 10.70
N HIS A 46 -16.37 -5.09 11.89
CA HIS A 46 -16.13 -6.14 12.90
C HIS A 46 -17.09 -7.34 12.84
N ASN A 47 -18.27 -7.19 12.23
CA ASN A 47 -19.30 -8.22 12.22
C ASN A 47 -19.47 -8.91 10.85
N ARG A 48 -18.82 -8.40 9.81
CA ARG A 48 -18.92 -8.87 8.42
C ARG A 48 -18.84 -10.40 8.32
N THR A 49 -17.76 -11.00 8.84
CA THR A 49 -17.53 -12.45 8.73
C THR A 49 -18.61 -13.27 9.43
N ALA A 50 -19.00 -12.90 10.65
CA ALA A 50 -20.01 -13.60 11.43
C ALA A 50 -21.40 -13.49 10.79
N THR A 51 -21.75 -12.32 10.26
CA THR A 51 -23.00 -12.05 9.55
C THR A 51 -23.09 -12.86 8.25
N LEU A 52 -22.04 -12.81 7.41
CA LEU A 52 -22.01 -13.55 6.15
C LEU A 52 -22.04 -15.08 6.37
N LEU A 53 -21.34 -15.59 7.38
CA LEU A 53 -21.43 -17.01 7.76
C LEU A 53 -22.85 -17.40 8.21
N SER A 54 -23.52 -16.53 8.98
CA SER A 54 -24.90 -16.74 9.39
C SER A 54 -25.85 -16.77 8.19
N LEU A 55 -25.64 -15.87 7.22
CA LEU A 55 -26.42 -15.83 5.97
C LEU A 55 -26.22 -17.10 5.11
N CYS A 56 -25.00 -17.64 5.05
CA CYS A 56 -24.72 -18.92 4.37
C CYS A 56 -25.47 -20.11 4.98
N ARG A 57 -25.75 -20.06 6.29
CA ARG A 57 -26.48 -21.09 7.04
C ARG A 57 -28.00 -20.89 6.96
N LEU A 58 -28.46 -19.65 6.88
CA LEU A 58 -29.88 -19.29 6.93
C LEU A 58 -30.68 -19.79 5.73
N SER A 59 -30.15 -19.70 4.50
CA SER A 59 -30.85 -20.19 3.31
C SER A 59 -29.90 -20.63 2.20
N LYS A 60 -30.23 -21.75 1.54
CA LYS A 60 -29.52 -22.22 0.33
C LYS A 60 -29.53 -21.19 -0.79
N ARG A 61 -30.56 -20.34 -0.82
CA ARG A 61 -30.75 -19.32 -1.86
C ARG A 61 -29.71 -18.21 -1.81
N TYR A 62 -29.39 -17.73 -0.60
CA TYR A 62 -28.46 -16.61 -0.40
C TYR A 62 -27.00 -17.05 -0.32
N ARG A 63 -26.78 -18.35 -0.14
CA ARG A 63 -25.44 -18.94 0.02
C ARG A 63 -24.46 -18.55 -1.08
N PRO A 64 -24.77 -18.58 -2.40
CA PRO A 64 -23.78 -18.23 -3.42
C PRO A 64 -23.28 -16.79 -3.31
N LEU A 65 -24.18 -15.82 -3.08
CA LEU A 65 -23.83 -14.42 -2.93
C LEU A 65 -23.06 -14.18 -1.61
N ALA A 66 -23.54 -14.76 -0.52
CA ALA A 66 -22.90 -14.64 0.79
C ALA A 66 -21.50 -15.31 0.80
N GLU A 67 -21.32 -16.47 0.15
CA GLU A 67 -20.01 -17.10 -0.04
C GLU A 67 -19.11 -16.20 -0.90
N SER A 68 -19.62 -15.65 -2.01
CA SER A 68 -18.82 -14.79 -2.89
C SER A 68 -18.30 -13.55 -2.17
N LEU A 69 -19.15 -12.90 -1.36
CA LEU A 69 -18.74 -11.78 -0.53
C LEU A 69 -17.82 -12.25 0.61
N LEU A 70 -18.13 -13.32 1.31
CA LEU A 70 -17.30 -13.81 2.40
C LEU A 70 -15.85 -14.06 1.96
N TYR A 71 -15.66 -14.64 0.77
CA TYR A 71 -14.37 -14.96 0.19
C TYR A 71 -13.82 -13.88 -0.76
N SER A 72 -14.47 -12.72 -0.90
CA SER A 72 -13.93 -11.62 -1.71
C SER A 72 -12.67 -11.01 -1.10
N HIS A 73 -12.58 -11.00 0.23
CA HIS A 73 -11.43 -10.53 1.00
C HIS A 73 -10.97 -11.65 1.94
N VAL A 74 -9.80 -12.22 1.69
CA VAL A 74 -9.28 -13.37 2.45
C VAL A 74 -7.92 -13.09 3.05
N SER A 75 -7.69 -13.63 4.25
CA SER A 75 -6.36 -13.72 4.85
C SER A 75 -5.85 -15.15 4.70
N LEU A 76 -4.77 -15.32 3.95
CA LEU A 76 -4.08 -16.60 3.76
C LEU A 76 -2.88 -16.61 4.70
N CYS A 77 -3.04 -17.28 5.85
CA CYS A 77 -1.98 -17.41 6.85
C CYS A 77 -1.77 -18.88 7.18
N ALA A 78 -0.52 -19.29 7.31
CA ALA A 78 -0.13 -20.67 7.61
C ALA A 78 0.96 -20.79 8.68
N TYR A 79 1.08 -19.78 9.56
CA TYR A 79 1.93 -19.87 10.75
C TYR A 79 1.45 -21.07 11.60
N ASN A 80 2.17 -22.19 11.55
CA ASN A 80 1.81 -23.51 12.11
C ASN A 80 0.83 -24.37 11.26
N GLY A 81 0.92 -24.29 9.94
CA GLY A 81 0.20 -25.17 9.02
C GLY A 81 -1.24 -24.74 8.71
N VAL A 82 -1.93 -25.55 7.90
CA VAL A 82 -3.28 -25.26 7.41
C VAL A 82 -4.32 -25.68 8.47
N ARG A 83 -4.88 -24.70 9.19
CA ARG A 83 -5.91 -24.96 10.21
C ARG A 83 -7.32 -25.04 9.61
N SER A 84 -8.10 -26.02 10.02
CA SER A 84 -9.52 -26.13 9.66
C SER A 84 -10.31 -24.89 10.09
N GLY A 85 -11.27 -24.50 9.26
CA GLY A 85 -12.10 -23.31 9.48
C GLY A 85 -11.45 -21.98 9.03
N THR A 86 -10.20 -21.99 8.57
CA THR A 86 -9.57 -20.81 7.97
C THR A 86 -9.96 -20.63 6.51
N ALA A 87 -9.84 -19.39 5.99
CA ALA A 87 -10.06 -19.12 4.57
C ALA A 87 -9.09 -19.91 3.67
N LEU A 88 -7.82 -20.01 4.09
CA LEU A 88 -6.81 -20.83 3.41
C LEU A 88 -7.27 -22.28 3.28
N HIS A 89 -7.72 -22.87 4.40
CA HIS A 89 -8.26 -24.23 4.38
C HIS A 89 -9.43 -24.30 3.39
N THR A 90 -10.49 -23.52 3.57
CA THR A 90 -11.66 -23.63 2.68
C THR A 90 -11.30 -23.46 1.19
N LEU A 91 -10.39 -22.56 0.82
CA LEU A 91 -9.99 -22.37 -0.57
C LEU A 91 -9.18 -23.55 -1.16
N LEU A 92 -8.47 -24.31 -0.33
CA LEU A 92 -7.79 -25.54 -0.75
C LEU A 92 -8.82 -26.62 -1.12
N TRP A 93 -9.82 -26.87 -0.26
CA TRP A 93 -10.81 -27.93 -0.48
C TRP A 93 -12.00 -27.55 -1.37
N TYR A 94 -12.28 -26.25 -1.58
CA TYR A 94 -13.42 -25.79 -2.38
C TYR A 94 -12.97 -24.86 -3.54
N PRO A 95 -12.47 -25.42 -4.66
CA PRO A 95 -11.90 -24.66 -5.76
C PRO A 95 -12.83 -23.60 -6.38
N ARG A 96 -14.15 -23.84 -6.38
CA ARG A 96 -15.14 -22.90 -6.92
C ARG A 96 -15.10 -21.51 -6.27
N LEU A 97 -14.66 -21.44 -5.01
CA LEU A 97 -14.60 -20.19 -4.25
C LEU A 97 -13.40 -19.32 -4.64
N ARG A 98 -12.36 -19.90 -5.27
CA ARG A 98 -11.15 -19.19 -5.71
C ARG A 98 -11.49 -18.06 -6.69
N ALA A 99 -12.54 -18.24 -7.50
CA ALA A 99 -13.03 -17.20 -8.42
C ALA A 99 -13.64 -15.98 -7.73
N SER A 100 -14.06 -16.11 -6.46
CA SER A 100 -14.62 -14.97 -5.73
C SER A 100 -13.55 -14.10 -5.10
N VAL A 101 -12.30 -14.57 -4.99
CA VAL A 101 -11.22 -13.86 -4.31
C VAL A 101 -10.76 -12.65 -5.12
N LYS A 102 -10.97 -11.46 -4.54
CA LYS A 102 -10.54 -10.17 -5.12
C LYS A 102 -9.36 -9.56 -4.35
N SER A 103 -9.32 -9.77 -3.04
CA SER A 103 -8.30 -9.22 -2.15
C SER A 103 -7.69 -10.31 -1.29
N VAL A 104 -6.37 -10.32 -1.19
CA VAL A 104 -5.61 -11.32 -0.43
C VAL A 104 -4.67 -10.63 0.55
N LYS A 105 -4.77 -10.98 1.83
CA LYS A 105 -3.71 -10.73 2.82
C LYS A 105 -2.84 -11.98 2.95
N LEU A 106 -1.56 -11.89 2.61
CA LEU A 106 -0.57 -12.96 2.67
C LEU A 106 0.20 -12.90 3.99
N GLY A 107 -0.02 -13.92 4.82
CA GLY A 107 0.80 -14.26 5.99
C GLY A 107 1.37 -15.67 5.82
N LEU A 108 1.95 -15.93 4.65
CA LEU A 108 2.58 -17.20 4.27
C LEU A 108 4.10 -16.98 4.25
N ASP A 109 4.83 -17.80 5.01
CA ASP A 109 6.28 -17.87 4.90
C ASP A 109 6.70 -18.85 3.79
N ASP A 110 7.97 -18.79 3.40
CA ASP A 110 8.49 -19.66 2.34
C ASP A 110 8.47 -21.14 2.78
N ALA A 111 8.57 -21.41 4.08
CA ALA A 111 8.47 -22.75 4.65
C ALA A 111 7.09 -23.39 4.42
N ALA A 112 6.02 -22.63 4.56
CA ALA A 112 4.65 -23.10 4.29
C ALA A 112 4.47 -23.54 2.83
N LEU A 113 5.10 -22.85 1.87
CA LEU A 113 5.03 -23.25 0.46
C LEU A 113 5.78 -24.56 0.19
N VAL A 114 6.90 -24.79 0.89
CA VAL A 114 7.69 -26.02 0.76
C VAL A 114 6.96 -27.20 1.42
N GLN A 115 6.37 -26.98 2.60
CA GLN A 115 5.67 -28.01 3.36
C GLN A 115 4.34 -28.41 2.71
N GLU A 116 3.63 -27.47 2.09
CA GLU A 116 2.29 -27.67 1.54
C GLU A 116 2.21 -27.21 0.07
N PRO A 117 2.60 -28.07 -0.91
CA PRO A 117 2.58 -27.74 -2.34
C PRO A 117 1.20 -27.31 -2.86
N ALA A 118 0.13 -27.75 -2.20
CA ALA A 118 -1.24 -27.35 -2.51
C ALA A 118 -1.47 -25.84 -2.37
N ILE A 119 -0.72 -25.16 -1.48
CA ILE A 119 -0.76 -23.69 -1.34
C ILE A 119 -0.22 -23.01 -2.60
N ALA A 120 0.88 -23.52 -3.16
CA ALA A 120 1.45 -22.96 -4.39
C ALA A 120 0.51 -23.12 -5.59
N LEU A 121 -0.22 -24.24 -5.67
CA LEU A 121 -1.28 -24.46 -6.67
C LEU A 121 -2.45 -23.49 -6.45
N LEU A 122 -2.92 -23.35 -5.20
CA LEU A 122 -3.98 -22.40 -4.86
C LEU A 122 -3.63 -20.99 -5.33
N LEU A 123 -2.43 -20.48 -5.01
CA LEU A 123 -2.00 -19.14 -5.40
C LEU A 123 -1.98 -18.94 -6.92
N GLY A 124 -1.65 -19.98 -7.70
CA GLY A 124 -1.71 -19.93 -9.16
C GLY A 124 -3.15 -19.81 -9.71
N ASP A 125 -4.13 -20.35 -8.99
CA ASP A 125 -5.54 -20.38 -9.38
C ASP A 125 -6.35 -19.14 -8.96
N LEU A 126 -5.77 -18.24 -8.16
CA LEU A 126 -6.40 -17.00 -7.73
C LEU A 126 -6.38 -15.95 -8.86
N HIS A 127 -7.34 -16.04 -9.76
CA HIS A 127 -7.34 -15.30 -11.02
C HIS A 127 -7.98 -13.91 -10.97
N ASN A 128 -8.81 -13.61 -9.96
CA ASN A 128 -9.52 -12.33 -9.85
C ASN A 128 -8.91 -11.38 -8.81
N VAL A 129 -7.69 -11.67 -8.36
CA VAL A 129 -7.01 -10.85 -7.35
C VAL A 129 -6.62 -9.51 -7.96
N ASP A 130 -7.17 -8.45 -7.37
CA ASP A 130 -6.83 -7.07 -7.66
C ASP A 130 -6.22 -6.35 -6.47
N ALA A 131 -6.26 -6.93 -5.27
CA ALA A 131 -5.67 -6.34 -4.07
C ALA A 131 -4.81 -7.36 -3.30
N ILE A 132 -3.59 -6.98 -2.94
CA ILE A 132 -2.66 -7.80 -2.17
C ILE A 132 -2.14 -6.98 -1.00
N GLU A 133 -2.20 -7.55 0.21
CA GLU A 133 -1.50 -7.09 1.39
C GLU A 133 -0.55 -8.20 1.83
N THR A 134 0.71 -7.91 2.16
CA THR A 134 1.64 -8.94 2.64
C THR A 134 2.54 -8.40 3.72
N ASP A 135 2.92 -9.24 4.68
CA ASP A 135 3.88 -8.85 5.72
C ASP A 135 5.34 -9.08 5.25
N TYR A 136 5.53 -9.77 4.12
CA TYR A 136 6.84 -10.16 3.59
C TYR A 136 6.81 -10.32 2.07
N ILE A 137 7.87 -9.90 1.38
CA ILE A 137 8.08 -10.14 -0.04
C ILE A 137 8.81 -11.48 -0.19
N GLY A 138 8.03 -12.55 -0.32
CA GLY A 138 8.54 -13.92 -0.43
C GLY A 138 7.98 -14.68 -1.63
N MET A 139 8.26 -15.98 -1.68
CA MET A 139 7.84 -16.86 -2.78
C MET A 139 6.33 -16.95 -2.94
N ALA A 140 5.57 -16.81 -1.84
CA ALA A 140 4.11 -16.74 -1.86
C ALA A 140 3.60 -15.60 -2.76
N LEU A 141 4.15 -14.41 -2.56
CA LEU A 141 3.82 -13.24 -3.35
C LEU A 141 4.23 -13.48 -4.81
N LEU A 142 5.48 -13.88 -5.06
CA LEU A 142 5.97 -14.10 -6.43
C LEU A 142 5.13 -15.14 -7.18
N LYS A 143 4.69 -16.20 -6.50
CA LYS A 143 3.83 -17.22 -7.09
C LYS A 143 2.47 -16.66 -7.51
N LEU A 144 1.86 -15.83 -6.67
CA LEU A 144 0.61 -15.14 -6.97
C LEU A 144 0.79 -14.17 -8.14
N LEU A 145 1.87 -13.38 -8.14
CA LEU A 145 2.24 -12.42 -9.17
C LEU A 145 2.55 -13.08 -10.53
N SER A 146 3.06 -14.31 -10.50
CA SER A 146 3.36 -15.08 -11.71
C SER A 146 2.10 -15.50 -12.48
N SER A 147 0.91 -15.39 -11.88
CA SER A 147 -0.34 -15.73 -12.57
C SER A 147 -0.71 -14.61 -13.56
N PRO A 148 -0.81 -14.89 -14.87
CA PRO A 148 -1.09 -13.88 -15.90
C PRO A 148 -2.50 -13.27 -15.79
N ARG A 149 -3.36 -13.86 -14.93
CA ARG A 149 -4.73 -13.40 -14.72
C ARG A 149 -4.84 -12.40 -13.57
N VAL A 150 -3.88 -12.36 -12.66
CA VAL A 150 -3.85 -11.41 -11.55
C VAL A 150 -3.65 -10.00 -12.09
N ARG A 151 -4.58 -9.10 -11.76
CA ARG A 151 -4.59 -7.70 -12.23
C ARG A 151 -4.54 -6.78 -11.03
N ILE A 152 -3.34 -6.59 -10.53
CA ILE A 152 -3.11 -5.88 -9.27
C ILE A 152 -3.46 -4.42 -9.44
N ARG A 153 -4.47 -4.02 -8.70
CA ARG A 153 -4.96 -2.66 -8.54
C ARG A 153 -4.72 -2.11 -7.15
N ARG A 154 -4.33 -2.92 -6.14
CA ARG A 154 -3.86 -2.56 -4.77
C ARG A 154 -2.76 -3.50 -4.27
N PHE A 155 -1.63 -2.95 -3.81
CA PHE A 155 -0.49 -3.68 -3.26
C PHE A 155 0.00 -2.93 -2.02
N LYS A 156 0.16 -3.63 -0.90
CA LYS A 156 0.56 -3.08 0.38
C LYS A 156 1.46 -4.06 1.12
N THR A 157 2.49 -3.55 1.78
CA THR A 157 3.36 -4.31 2.70
C THR A 157 3.21 -3.80 4.14
N TRP A 158 3.14 -4.72 5.10
CA TRP A 158 3.07 -4.45 6.55
C TRP A 158 4.49 -4.45 7.17
N PRO A 159 4.82 -3.63 8.21
CA PRO A 159 3.98 -2.80 9.06
C PRO A 159 3.88 -1.35 8.57
N GLY A 160 2.95 -1.13 7.65
CA GLY A 160 2.22 0.14 7.56
C GLY A 160 2.80 1.22 6.65
N ARG A 161 3.67 0.96 5.66
CA ARG A 161 4.19 2.06 4.83
C ARG A 161 4.21 1.91 3.30
N ALA A 162 4.06 0.74 2.70
CA ALA A 162 3.76 0.70 1.26
C ALA A 162 2.31 1.11 1.03
N SER A 163 2.13 2.38 0.66
CA SER A 163 0.85 2.89 0.21
C SER A 163 0.89 3.22 -1.28
N VAL A 164 -0.19 2.75 -1.92
CA VAL A 164 -0.91 3.31 -3.06
C VAL A 164 -0.90 2.34 -4.23
N LEU A 165 -2.08 1.80 -4.50
CA LEU A 165 -2.55 1.83 -5.87
C LEU A 165 -3.87 2.57 -5.84
N SER A 166 -3.84 3.84 -6.22
CA SER A 166 -5.00 4.50 -6.75
C SER A 166 -4.88 4.31 -8.26
N PRO A 167 -5.58 3.34 -8.86
CA PRO A 167 -6.06 3.58 -10.19
C PRO A 167 -6.96 4.81 -10.04
N ARG A 168 -6.54 5.98 -10.56
CA ARG A 168 -7.55 6.93 -11.04
C ARG A 168 -8.48 6.08 -11.88
N GLU A 169 -9.76 5.99 -11.53
CA GLU A 169 -10.71 4.87 -11.80
C GLU A 169 -10.86 4.38 -13.26
N LYS A 170 -10.07 4.91 -14.21
CA LYS A 170 -9.99 4.50 -15.62
C LYS A 170 -8.57 4.47 -16.22
N SER A 171 -7.50 4.65 -15.43
CA SER A 171 -6.14 4.84 -15.94
C SER A 171 -5.30 3.56 -15.86
N THR A 172 -4.70 3.19 -16.99
CA THR A 172 -3.74 2.08 -17.17
C THR A 172 -2.35 2.34 -16.55
N ARG A 173 -2.25 3.34 -15.67
CA ARG A 173 -0.99 3.79 -15.06
C ARG A 173 -0.88 3.18 -13.66
N LEU A 174 0.20 2.44 -13.42
CA LEU A 174 0.49 1.80 -12.14
C LEU A 174 1.63 2.53 -11.42
N SER A 175 1.52 2.69 -10.11
CA SER A 175 2.61 3.19 -9.26
C SER A 175 2.92 2.17 -8.18
N LEU A 176 4.17 1.74 -8.04
CA LEU A 176 4.59 0.79 -7.02
C LEU A 176 5.34 1.53 -5.92
N ALA A 177 4.98 1.27 -4.65
CA ALA A 177 5.73 1.71 -3.49
C ALA A 177 6.31 0.50 -2.75
N VAL A 178 7.62 0.54 -2.53
CA VAL A 178 8.38 -0.38 -1.70
C VAL A 178 9.04 0.49 -0.63
N ASP A 179 8.69 0.27 0.64
CA ASP A 179 9.24 1.07 1.75
C ASP A 179 10.16 0.25 2.67
N GLU A 180 10.36 -1.03 2.34
CA GLU A 180 11.25 -1.95 3.06
C GLU A 180 12.34 -2.53 2.16
N HIS A 181 13.35 -3.10 2.80
CA HIS A 181 14.45 -3.81 2.15
C HIS A 181 13.89 -4.86 1.18
N LEU A 182 14.22 -4.74 -0.10
CA LEU A 182 13.75 -5.61 -1.18
C LEU A 182 14.94 -6.22 -1.91
N ASP A 183 15.33 -7.45 -1.55
CA ASP A 183 16.42 -8.18 -2.22
C ASP A 183 16.43 -7.90 -3.74
N PRO A 184 17.53 -7.38 -4.30
CA PRO A 184 17.61 -7.06 -5.73
C PRO A 184 17.22 -8.21 -6.65
N GLY A 185 17.47 -9.46 -6.24
CA GLY A 185 17.05 -10.65 -6.99
C GLY A 185 15.53 -10.80 -7.09
N LEU A 186 14.78 -10.23 -6.16
CA LEU A 186 13.31 -10.27 -6.13
C LEU A 186 12.65 -9.11 -6.89
N PHE A 187 13.38 -8.03 -7.17
CA PHE A 187 12.82 -6.86 -7.85
C PHE A 187 12.32 -7.16 -9.27
N GLY A 188 13.09 -7.92 -10.04
CA GLY A 188 12.70 -8.35 -11.39
C GLY A 188 11.40 -9.15 -11.40
N PRO A 189 11.33 -10.27 -10.67
CA PRO A 189 10.09 -11.05 -10.52
C PRO A 189 8.90 -10.24 -9.98
N LEU A 190 9.14 -9.34 -9.02
CA LEU A 190 8.10 -8.48 -8.44
C LEU A 190 7.50 -7.54 -9.49
N THR A 191 8.35 -6.93 -10.33
CA THR A 191 7.94 -5.91 -11.31
C THR A 191 7.54 -6.46 -12.68
N ALA A 192 7.98 -7.68 -13.02
CA ALA A 192 7.74 -8.31 -14.32
C ALA A 192 6.26 -8.27 -14.79
N PRO A 193 5.24 -8.54 -13.95
CA PRO A 193 3.85 -8.57 -14.39
C PRO A 193 3.30 -7.21 -14.85
N PHE A 194 3.89 -6.11 -14.38
CA PHE A 194 3.42 -4.75 -14.62
C PHE A 194 4.50 -3.83 -15.16
N VAL A 195 5.62 -4.36 -15.65
CA VAL A 195 6.74 -3.59 -16.19
C VAL A 195 6.31 -2.63 -17.31
N HIS A 196 5.32 -3.03 -18.12
CA HIS A 196 4.73 -2.23 -19.20
C HIS A 196 3.68 -1.20 -18.74
N GLN A 197 3.31 -1.19 -17.46
CA GLN A 197 2.28 -0.31 -16.89
C GLN A 197 2.83 0.55 -15.74
N LEU A 198 4.04 0.25 -15.26
CA LEU A 198 4.70 0.95 -14.17
C LEU A 198 5.14 2.35 -14.61
N VAL A 199 4.45 3.35 -14.10
CA VAL A 199 4.67 4.78 -14.37
C VAL A 199 5.28 5.49 -13.16
N GLY A 200 5.03 4.99 -11.94
CA GLY A 200 5.62 5.50 -10.70
C GLY A 200 6.31 4.40 -9.91
N LEU A 201 7.47 4.69 -9.35
CA LEU A 201 8.20 3.78 -8.48
C LEU A 201 8.75 4.54 -7.28
N ARG A 202 8.40 4.09 -6.09
CA ARG A 202 8.96 4.54 -4.82
C ARG A 202 9.73 3.38 -4.22
N LEU A 203 11.01 3.61 -3.93
CA LEU A 203 11.93 2.65 -3.33
C LEU A 203 12.49 3.23 -2.04
N PRO A 204 12.85 2.42 -1.03
CA PRO A 204 13.60 2.96 0.09
C PRO A 204 14.99 3.40 -0.40
N LEU A 205 15.62 4.32 0.32
CA LEU A 205 17.01 4.71 0.10
C LEU A 205 17.90 3.78 0.95
N TRP A 206 18.65 2.90 0.30
CA TRP A 206 19.36 1.78 0.93
C TRP A 206 20.52 1.27 0.05
N HIS A 207 21.40 0.43 0.60
CA HIS A 207 22.69 0.07 -0.01
C HIS A 207 22.59 -0.91 -1.18
N ASP A 208 21.48 -1.62 -1.33
CA ASP A 208 21.31 -2.62 -2.40
C ASP A 208 20.62 -2.06 -3.66
N LEU A 209 20.34 -0.74 -3.70
CA LEU A 209 19.74 -0.09 -4.88
C LEU A 209 20.53 -0.34 -6.18
N ALA A 210 21.85 -0.49 -6.07
CA ALA A 210 22.72 -0.71 -7.22
C ALA A 210 22.40 -2.00 -7.99
N GLY A 211 21.82 -3.01 -7.32
CA GLY A 211 21.45 -4.29 -7.94
C GLY A 211 20.13 -4.26 -8.71
N LEU A 212 19.36 -3.16 -8.62
CA LEU A 212 18.04 -3.09 -9.23
C LEU A 212 18.13 -2.80 -10.73
N ASN A 213 17.52 -3.67 -11.55
CA ASN A 213 17.40 -3.45 -12.99
C ASN A 213 16.27 -2.46 -13.32
N LEU A 214 16.45 -1.19 -12.98
CA LEU A 214 15.49 -0.12 -13.28
C LEU A 214 15.27 0.06 -14.79
N GLY A 215 16.27 -0.29 -15.62
CA GLY A 215 16.20 -0.19 -17.07
C GLY A 215 15.08 -1.04 -17.70
N ALA A 216 14.66 -2.12 -17.03
CA ALA A 216 13.51 -2.92 -17.49
C ALA A 216 12.19 -2.12 -17.44
N CYS A 217 12.07 -1.15 -16.54
CA CYS A 217 10.86 -0.34 -16.33
C CYS A 217 10.77 0.82 -17.32
N TYR A 218 10.82 0.53 -18.63
CA TYR A 218 10.96 1.53 -19.68
C TYR A 218 9.86 2.61 -19.72
N ARG A 219 8.69 2.38 -19.13
CA ARG A 219 7.56 3.33 -19.02
C ARG A 219 7.56 4.19 -17.75
N LEU A 220 8.57 4.04 -16.90
CA LEU A 220 8.67 4.76 -15.66
C LEU A 220 8.79 6.28 -15.91
N GLU A 221 7.84 7.05 -15.38
CA GLU A 221 7.81 8.51 -15.46
C GLU A 221 8.27 9.17 -14.15
N HIS A 222 8.04 8.51 -13.01
CA HIS A 222 8.29 9.06 -11.67
C HIS A 222 9.11 8.09 -10.82
N LEU A 223 10.27 8.51 -10.34
CA LEU A 223 11.10 7.77 -9.40
C LEU A 223 11.20 8.53 -8.07
N THR A 224 10.94 7.85 -6.96
CA THR A 224 11.08 8.41 -5.61
C THR A 224 11.98 7.53 -4.77
N PHE A 225 12.99 8.12 -4.15
CA PHE A 225 13.72 7.50 -3.05
C PHE A 225 13.13 7.96 -1.72
N ALA A 226 12.58 7.01 -0.97
CA ALA A 226 12.05 7.19 0.36
C ALA A 226 13.19 7.03 1.37
N VAL A 227 13.55 8.10 2.05
CA VAL A 227 14.51 8.05 3.13
C VAL A 227 13.86 7.34 4.30
N SER A 228 14.43 6.19 4.67
CA SER A 228 14.00 5.38 5.81
C SER A 228 15.04 5.46 6.92
N PRO A 229 14.66 5.28 8.20
CA PRO A 229 15.62 5.15 9.28
C PRO A 229 16.57 3.99 8.96
N ILE A 230 17.87 4.27 8.87
CA ILE A 230 18.84 3.21 8.59
C ILE A 230 18.95 2.34 9.83
N ARG A 231 18.29 1.18 9.77
CA ARG A 231 18.39 0.14 10.79
C ARG A 231 19.62 -0.72 10.47
N GLY A 232 20.78 -0.37 11.03
CA GLY A 232 21.97 -1.21 10.92
C GLY A 232 23.28 -0.44 10.81
N ALA A 233 24.37 -1.19 10.64
CA ALA A 233 25.74 -0.69 10.58
C ALA A 233 26.17 -0.21 9.18
N ALA A 234 25.27 -0.21 8.19
CA ALA A 234 25.62 0.22 6.85
C ALA A 234 25.98 1.72 6.85
N PRO A 235 27.18 2.10 6.38
CA PRO A 235 27.58 3.49 6.32
C PRO A 235 26.69 4.26 5.35
N TYR A 236 26.27 5.47 5.72
CA TYR A 236 25.44 6.34 4.86
C TYR A 236 26.04 6.51 3.45
N ASP A 237 27.36 6.51 3.35
CA ASP A 237 28.07 6.60 2.07
C ASP A 237 27.69 5.48 1.10
N SER A 238 27.57 4.23 1.56
CA SER A 238 27.21 3.12 0.66
C SER A 238 25.79 3.25 0.14
N VAL A 239 24.87 3.78 0.96
CA VAL A 239 23.48 4.04 0.59
C VAL A 239 23.38 5.09 -0.52
N PHE A 240 24.08 6.22 -0.38
CA PHE A 240 24.10 7.25 -1.42
C PHE A 240 24.80 6.79 -2.69
N GLN A 241 25.89 6.02 -2.58
CA GLN A 241 26.57 5.45 -3.75
C GLN A 241 25.66 4.47 -4.51
N ALA A 242 24.92 3.62 -3.80
CA ALA A 242 23.97 2.71 -4.42
C ALA A 242 22.85 3.47 -5.16
N ALA A 243 22.35 4.56 -4.57
CA ALA A 243 21.37 5.43 -5.21
C ALA A 243 21.94 6.14 -6.45
N VAL A 244 23.21 6.57 -6.42
CA VAL A 244 23.91 7.13 -7.58
C VAL A 244 23.98 6.11 -8.73
N VAL A 245 24.36 4.87 -8.44
CA VAL A 245 24.39 3.78 -9.44
C VAL A 245 23.00 3.54 -10.02
N ALA A 246 21.97 3.47 -9.18
CA ALA A 246 20.59 3.31 -9.62
C ALA A 246 20.11 4.46 -10.53
N LEU A 247 20.46 5.72 -10.21
CA LEU A 247 20.18 6.85 -11.09
C LEU A 247 20.96 6.79 -12.41
N GLY A 248 22.19 6.30 -12.38
CA GLY A 248 22.97 6.01 -13.58
C GLY A 248 22.24 5.08 -14.53
N VAL A 249 21.66 3.98 -14.01
CA VAL A 249 20.83 3.06 -14.80
C VAL A 249 19.53 3.74 -15.25
N ALA A 250 18.86 4.46 -14.36
CA ALA A 250 17.61 5.16 -14.64
C ALA A 250 17.77 6.28 -15.69
N SER A 251 18.98 6.78 -15.93
CA SER A 251 19.27 7.76 -16.98
C SER A 251 18.98 7.27 -18.39
N SER A 252 18.94 5.94 -18.59
CA SER A 252 18.54 5.32 -19.86
C SER A 252 17.02 5.30 -20.10
N LEU A 253 16.21 5.67 -19.10
CA LEU A 253 14.75 5.61 -19.20
C LEU A 253 14.22 6.81 -19.99
N PRO A 254 13.52 6.58 -21.12
CA PRO A 254 13.14 7.66 -22.04
C PRO A 254 11.99 8.53 -21.53
N PHE A 255 11.14 8.01 -20.65
CA PHE A 255 9.97 8.72 -20.13
C PHE A 255 10.16 9.28 -18.71
N LEU A 256 11.32 9.03 -18.09
CA LEU A 256 11.59 9.47 -16.73
C LEU A 256 11.69 10.99 -16.68
N LYS A 257 10.66 11.64 -16.11
CA LYS A 257 10.53 13.10 -16.06
C LYS A 257 10.56 13.67 -14.65
N SER A 258 10.38 12.83 -13.64
CA SER A 258 10.21 13.25 -12.25
C SER A 258 11.08 12.43 -11.33
N PHE A 259 11.86 13.12 -10.50
CA PHE A 259 12.67 12.52 -9.46
C PHE A 259 12.35 13.14 -8.10
N ALA A 260 12.27 12.32 -7.07
CA ALA A 260 12.01 12.78 -5.72
C ALA A 260 12.88 12.07 -4.69
N VAL A 261 13.25 12.80 -3.65
CA VAL A 261 13.76 12.26 -2.39
C VAL A 261 12.84 12.75 -1.29
N SER A 262 12.29 11.82 -0.50
CA SER A 262 11.26 12.15 0.49
C SER A 262 11.48 11.41 1.80
N GLY A 263 11.22 12.08 2.91
CA GLY A 263 11.31 11.50 4.25
C GLY A 263 12.52 12.00 5.03
N THR A 264 12.55 11.65 6.30
CA THR A 264 13.54 12.15 7.26
C THR A 264 14.61 11.08 7.50
N LEU A 265 15.86 11.41 7.19
CA LEU A 265 17.04 10.66 7.59
C LEU A 265 17.17 10.78 9.10
N SER A 266 17.18 9.64 9.80
CA SER A 266 17.32 9.59 11.24
C SER A 266 18.55 8.78 11.64
N VAL A 267 19.26 9.26 12.67
CA VAL A 267 20.40 8.56 13.27
C VAL A 267 19.92 7.77 14.48
N PHE A 268 20.38 6.52 14.58
CA PHE A 268 20.16 5.70 15.77
C PHE A 268 21.02 6.21 16.93
N ASN A 269 20.36 6.67 17.99
CA ASN A 269 20.96 7.07 19.26
C ASN A 269 20.78 5.93 20.29
N PRO A 270 21.83 5.12 20.55
CA PRO A 270 21.74 3.99 21.47
C PRO A 270 21.51 4.41 22.93
N MET A 271 21.76 5.67 23.28
CA MET A 271 21.66 6.18 24.65
C MET A 271 20.22 6.51 25.08
N ARG A 272 19.25 6.52 24.15
CA ARG A 272 17.84 6.75 24.48
C ARG A 272 17.13 5.43 24.86
N SER A 273 16.48 5.43 26.02
CA SER A 273 15.99 4.23 26.69
C SER A 273 14.74 3.60 26.04
N ALA A 274 13.88 4.39 25.37
CA ALA A 274 12.66 3.92 24.72
C ALA A 274 12.84 3.59 23.23
N SER A 275 12.34 2.43 22.78
CA SER A 275 12.56 1.87 21.43
C SER A 275 12.14 2.78 20.26
N LEU A 276 11.16 3.66 20.45
CA LEU A 276 10.68 4.61 19.44
C LEU A 276 11.42 5.97 19.46
N ASP A 277 12.00 6.36 20.60
CA ASP A 277 12.75 7.61 20.74
C ASP A 277 14.22 7.48 20.35
N ARG A 278 14.68 6.28 19.97
CA ARG A 278 16.08 6.04 19.58
C ARG A 278 16.46 6.63 18.24
N PHE A 279 15.53 7.15 17.45
CA PHE A 279 15.83 7.75 16.16
C PHE A 279 15.64 9.26 16.24
N GLU A 280 16.75 9.99 16.14
CA GLU A 280 16.72 11.46 16.06
C GLU A 280 16.90 11.88 14.59
N PRO A 281 16.17 12.90 14.10
CA PRO A 281 16.45 13.49 12.80
C PRO A 281 17.92 13.88 12.69
N MET A 282 18.56 13.44 11.60
CA MET A 282 19.93 13.83 11.30
C MET A 282 19.99 15.35 11.09
N ARG A 283 20.97 15.98 11.74
CA ARG A 283 21.21 17.42 11.58
C ARG A 283 22.00 17.68 10.28
N PRO A 284 21.89 18.86 9.67
CA PRO A 284 22.57 19.15 8.39
C PRO A 284 24.08 18.89 8.39
N HIS A 285 24.79 19.18 9.48
CA HIS A 285 26.25 18.95 9.59
C HIS A 285 26.65 17.46 9.73
N GLN A 286 25.68 16.58 9.95
CA GLN A 286 25.90 15.13 10.04
C GLN A 286 25.64 14.42 8.71
N VAL A 287 25.07 15.12 7.72
CA VAL A 287 24.81 14.58 6.38
C VAL A 287 26.14 14.22 5.73
N ALA A 288 26.23 12.99 5.24
CA ALA A 288 27.44 12.48 4.62
C ALA A 288 27.84 13.34 3.40
N PRO A 289 29.13 13.67 3.20
CA PRO A 289 29.58 14.43 2.02
C PRO A 289 29.24 13.78 0.69
N THR A 290 29.00 12.46 0.67
CA THR A 290 28.55 11.71 -0.50
C THR A 290 27.10 12.00 -0.88
N ALA A 291 26.26 12.54 0.00
CA ALA A 291 24.88 12.88 -0.34
C ALA A 291 24.82 13.86 -1.53
N LYS A 292 25.78 14.78 -1.65
CA LYS A 292 25.85 15.71 -2.78
C LYS A 292 26.08 15.01 -4.13
N THR A 293 26.75 13.86 -4.17
CA THR A 293 26.98 13.13 -5.43
C THR A 293 25.68 12.60 -6.01
N LEU A 294 24.68 12.31 -5.17
CA LEU A 294 23.34 11.94 -5.61
C LEU A 294 22.66 13.06 -6.38
N LEU A 295 22.85 14.32 -5.99
CA LEU A 295 22.30 15.49 -6.72
C LEU A 295 22.89 15.56 -8.13
N TYR A 296 24.21 15.39 -8.26
CA TYR A 296 24.90 15.41 -9.55
C TYR A 296 24.58 14.20 -10.44
N ALA A 297 24.05 13.11 -9.87
CA ALA A 297 23.62 11.92 -10.59
C ALA A 297 22.18 12.00 -11.13
N ILE A 298 21.42 13.05 -10.81
CA ILE A 298 20.05 13.23 -11.30
C ILE A 298 20.06 13.26 -12.85
N PRO A 299 19.27 12.41 -13.52
CA PRO A 299 19.24 12.36 -14.98
C PRO A 299 18.86 13.69 -15.64
N ARG A 300 19.53 14.03 -16.76
CA ARG A 300 19.37 15.34 -17.42
C ARG A 300 17.99 15.56 -18.04
N GLN A 301 17.23 14.50 -18.29
CA GLN A 301 15.86 14.57 -18.81
C GLN A 301 14.80 14.94 -17.75
N ILE A 302 15.18 14.99 -16.48
CA ILE A 302 14.25 15.31 -15.39
C ILE A 302 13.73 16.74 -15.52
N GLN A 303 12.42 16.90 -15.42
CA GLN A 303 11.69 18.16 -15.48
C GLN A 303 11.12 18.57 -14.11
N HIS A 304 10.96 17.60 -13.21
CA HIS A 304 10.37 17.82 -11.89
C HIS A 304 11.25 17.21 -10.81
N ILE A 305 11.75 18.04 -9.89
CA ILE A 305 12.52 17.61 -8.73
C ILE A 305 11.72 17.91 -7.46
N SER A 306 11.63 16.92 -6.56
CA SER A 306 11.01 17.09 -5.23
C SER A 306 11.96 16.62 -4.13
N LEU A 307 12.47 17.54 -3.31
CA LEU A 307 13.37 17.28 -2.19
C LEU A 307 12.66 17.67 -0.88
N VAL A 308 11.87 16.74 -0.34
CA VAL A 308 11.15 16.93 0.94
C VAL A 308 11.82 16.04 1.97
N THR A 309 12.99 16.48 2.43
CA THR A 309 13.91 15.65 3.20
C THR A 309 14.95 16.50 3.93
N ASN A 310 15.58 15.94 4.95
CA ASN A 310 16.80 16.46 5.59
C ASN A 310 18.08 15.72 5.13
N ALA A 311 18.00 14.87 4.10
CA ALA A 311 19.13 14.07 3.62
C ALA A 311 20.17 14.87 2.81
N PHE A 312 19.99 16.17 2.61
CA PHE A 312 20.92 17.04 1.89
C PHE A 312 21.20 18.31 2.68
N HIS A 313 22.43 18.81 2.58
CA HIS A 313 22.74 20.15 3.06
C HIS A 313 22.14 21.20 2.09
N PRO A 314 21.42 22.23 2.58
CA PRO A 314 20.79 23.24 1.73
C PRO A 314 21.78 23.96 0.79
N ALA A 315 23.00 24.22 1.27
CA ALA A 315 24.06 24.82 0.46
C ALA A 315 24.48 23.94 -0.73
N ASP A 316 24.57 22.62 -0.55
CA ASP A 316 24.89 21.70 -1.66
C ASP A 316 23.79 21.69 -2.72
N VAL A 317 22.53 21.77 -2.29
CA VAL A 317 21.39 21.89 -3.21
C VAL A 317 21.44 23.22 -3.96
N ALA A 318 21.76 24.33 -3.29
CA ALA A 318 21.94 25.63 -3.94
C ALA A 318 23.06 25.60 -4.99
N VAL A 319 24.23 25.04 -4.65
CA VAL A 319 25.35 24.88 -5.59
C VAL A 319 24.92 24.03 -6.79
N TYR A 320 24.26 22.89 -6.57
CA TYR A 320 23.75 22.04 -7.63
C TYR A 320 22.81 22.80 -8.58
N LEU A 321 21.83 23.55 -8.03
CA LEU A 321 20.84 24.31 -8.82
C LEU A 321 21.45 25.46 -9.64
N MET A 322 22.60 25.99 -9.22
CA MET A 322 23.36 27.00 -9.97
C MET A 322 24.37 26.39 -10.95
N SER A 323 24.66 25.09 -10.82
CA SER A 323 25.66 24.41 -11.64
C SER A 323 25.14 24.00 -13.03
N SER A 324 26.07 23.66 -13.93
CA SER A 324 25.76 23.06 -15.24
C SER A 324 25.25 21.61 -15.15
N TYR A 325 25.28 20.99 -13.96
CA TYR A 325 24.73 19.65 -13.73
C TYR A 325 23.21 19.66 -13.49
N ARG A 326 22.61 20.82 -13.21
CA ARG A 326 21.15 20.95 -13.17
C ARG A 326 20.55 20.54 -14.52
N PRO A 327 19.49 19.71 -14.56
CA PRO A 327 18.74 19.45 -15.78
C PRO A 327 18.33 20.76 -16.46
N ALA A 328 18.75 20.95 -17.71
CA ALA A 328 18.44 22.17 -18.46
C ALA A 328 16.94 22.35 -18.68
N GLY A 329 16.18 21.25 -18.71
CA GLY A 329 14.72 21.23 -18.83
C GLY A 329 13.96 21.22 -17.51
N LEU A 330 14.60 21.53 -16.37
CA LEU A 330 13.93 21.59 -15.07
C LEU A 330 12.84 22.66 -15.09
N ARG A 331 11.61 22.27 -14.73
CA ARG A 331 10.43 23.15 -14.71
C ARG A 331 9.94 23.44 -13.30
N THR A 332 9.93 22.43 -12.44
CA THR A 332 9.43 22.58 -11.07
C THR A 332 10.41 22.03 -10.06
N LEU A 333 10.59 22.77 -8.98
CA LEU A 333 11.36 22.38 -7.81
C LEU A 333 10.45 22.46 -6.57
N ARG A 334 10.14 21.31 -5.98
CA ARG A 334 9.45 21.23 -4.70
C ARG A 334 10.46 20.96 -3.60
N VAL A 335 10.50 21.79 -2.57
CA VAL A 335 11.40 21.62 -1.42
C VAL A 335 10.61 21.69 -0.12
N GLY A 336 11.02 20.94 0.88
CA GLY A 336 10.41 20.96 2.21
C GLY A 336 11.38 20.43 3.25
N ASP A 337 10.94 20.36 4.51
CA ASP A 337 11.77 19.92 5.63
C ASP A 337 13.02 20.85 5.78
N GLU A 338 14.12 20.36 6.35
CA GLU A 338 15.38 21.11 6.51
C GLU A 338 15.91 21.71 5.19
N VAL A 339 15.78 20.99 4.07
CA VAL A 339 16.19 21.51 2.74
C VAL A 339 15.34 22.71 2.33
N GLY A 340 14.02 22.64 2.55
CA GLY A 340 13.10 23.72 2.25
C GLY A 340 13.36 24.97 3.10
N HIS A 341 13.57 24.80 4.41
CA HIS A 341 13.89 25.89 5.31
C HIS A 341 15.20 26.58 4.91
N GLY A 342 16.30 25.83 4.79
CA GLY A 342 17.61 26.40 4.47
C GLY A 342 17.69 27.02 3.07
N LEU A 343 17.04 26.43 2.06
CA LEU A 343 16.96 27.07 0.74
C LEU A 343 16.11 28.34 0.77
N GLY A 344 15.08 28.40 1.62
CA GLY A 344 14.28 29.59 1.83
C GLY A 344 15.12 30.76 2.36
N GLU A 345 16.03 30.50 3.29
CA GLU A 345 16.99 31.49 3.81
C GLU A 345 18.01 31.90 2.74
N ILE A 346 18.65 30.93 2.09
CA ILE A 346 19.64 31.18 1.02
C ILE A 346 19.04 32.03 -0.10
N ARG A 347 17.79 31.80 -0.49
CA ARG A 347 17.12 32.58 -1.56
C ARG A 347 16.82 34.03 -1.15
N ARG A 348 16.77 34.35 0.14
CA ARG A 348 16.53 35.71 0.66
C ARG A 348 17.83 36.47 0.88
N ASP A 349 18.95 35.77 1.07
CA ASP A 349 20.27 36.38 1.23
C ASP A 349 20.94 36.63 -0.13
N GLU A 350 20.71 37.80 -0.70
CA GLU A 350 21.31 38.23 -1.97
C GLU A 350 22.82 38.51 -1.88
N THR A 351 23.36 38.67 -0.66
CA THR A 351 24.76 39.03 -0.42
C THR A 351 25.66 37.83 -0.12
N GLY A 352 25.05 36.71 0.23
CA GLY A 352 25.75 35.48 0.59
C GLY A 352 26.41 34.76 -0.59
N PRO A 353 27.13 33.66 -0.32
CA PRO A 353 27.85 32.86 -1.32
C PRO A 353 26.95 32.25 -2.40
N HIS A 354 25.62 32.30 -2.21
CA HIS A 354 24.61 31.78 -3.12
C HIS A 354 23.56 32.83 -3.49
N GLY A 355 23.86 34.13 -3.33
CA GLY A 355 22.90 35.21 -3.59
C GLY A 355 22.34 35.24 -5.02
N GLY A 356 23.06 34.66 -5.99
CA GLY A 356 22.59 34.48 -7.36
C GLY A 356 21.53 33.39 -7.56
N LEU A 357 21.21 32.58 -6.55
CA LEU A 357 20.32 31.42 -6.69
C LEU A 357 18.92 31.81 -7.19
N ARG A 358 18.35 32.88 -6.62
CA ARG A 358 17.01 33.36 -7.00
C ARG A 358 16.98 33.76 -8.48
N ALA A 359 17.91 34.62 -8.89
CA ALA A 359 18.02 35.06 -10.28
C ALA A 359 18.28 33.89 -11.23
N ALA A 360 19.11 32.90 -10.83
CA ALA A 360 19.41 31.73 -11.64
C ALA A 360 18.20 30.79 -11.85
N LEU A 361 17.30 30.70 -10.87
CA LEU A 361 16.05 29.92 -10.98
C LEU A 361 14.99 30.68 -11.78
N GLU A 362 14.86 31.99 -11.58
CA GLU A 362 13.95 32.85 -12.34
C GLU A 362 14.33 32.92 -13.82
N ALA A 363 15.62 33.10 -14.13
CA ALA A 363 16.13 33.09 -15.50
C ALA A 363 15.92 31.75 -16.22
N ALA A 364 15.87 30.65 -15.46
CA ALA A 364 15.57 29.31 -15.97
C ALA A 364 14.06 28.98 -15.98
N ALA A 365 13.19 29.92 -15.59
CA ALA A 365 11.75 29.74 -15.45
C ALA A 365 11.36 28.52 -14.58
N VAL A 366 12.12 28.26 -13.51
CA VAL A 366 11.84 27.16 -12.58
C VAL A 366 10.83 27.61 -11.53
N GLU A 367 9.68 26.95 -11.48
CA GLU A 367 8.67 27.16 -10.44
C GLU A 367 9.13 26.49 -9.13
N VAL A 368 9.27 27.28 -8.06
CA VAL A 368 9.71 26.77 -6.76
C VAL A 368 8.55 26.74 -5.77
N THR A 369 8.22 25.55 -5.27
CA THR A 369 7.21 25.35 -4.23
C THR A 369 7.88 24.93 -2.93
N THR A 370 7.58 25.64 -1.84
CA THR A 370 8.00 25.25 -0.48
C THR A 370 6.87 24.53 0.23
N VAL A 371 7.18 23.45 0.93
CA VAL A 371 6.24 22.68 1.76
C VAL A 371 6.65 22.90 3.21
N ALA A 372 5.67 23.26 4.04
CA ALA A 372 5.84 23.42 5.48
C ALA A 372 6.12 22.08 6.17
#